data_AF-A0ABD0NVH1-F1
#
_entry.id   AF-A0ABD0NVH1-F1
#
_cell.length_a   1.000
_cell.length_b   1.000
_cell.length_c   1.000
_cell.angle_alpha   90.00
_cell.angle_beta   90.00
_cell.angle_gamma   90.00
#
_symmetry.space_group_name_H-M   'P 1'
#
loop_
_entity.id
_entity.type
_entity.pdbx_description
1 polymer ?
#
loop_
_entity_poly.entity_id
_entity_poly.type
_entity_poly.pdbx_seq_one_letter_code
_entity_poly.pdbx_strand_id
1 'polypeptide(L)' 'IMATATDLGHNSWELSIQVEQREGDEGMKFKLRVKGDLHVGGLMLKLVEKI' A
#
# COMPACT_ATOMS: atom_id res chain seq x y z
N ILE A 1 13.05 -23.15 2.39
CA ILE A 1 11.72 -23.32 1.79
C ILE A 1 11.55 -22.19 0.78
N MET A 2 11.55 -22.50 -0.52
CA MET A 2 11.22 -21.53 -1.57
C MET A 2 9.70 -21.44 -1.62
N ALA A 3 9.13 -20.26 -1.35
CA ALA A 3 7.71 -20.03 -1.58
C ALA A 3 7.48 -20.02 -3.10
N THR A 4 6.82 -21.05 -3.62
CA THR A 4 6.42 -21.14 -5.02
C THR A 4 5.32 -20.14 -5.33
N ALA A 5 5.39 -19.51 -6.50
CA ALA A 5 4.51 -18.43 -6.94
C ALA A 5 2.99 -18.76 -7.00
N THR A 6 2.62 -20.01 -6.71
CA THR A 6 1.25 -20.54 -6.82
C THR A 6 0.33 -20.12 -5.66
N ASP A 7 0.85 -19.51 -4.60
CA ASP A 7 0.05 -18.94 -3.48
C ASP A 7 -0.31 -17.43 -3.67
N LEU A 8 0.04 -16.84 -4.82
CA LEU A 8 -0.11 -15.39 -5.08
C LEU A 8 -1.52 -14.92 -5.49
N GLY A 9 -2.47 -15.84 -5.66
CA GLY A 9 -3.84 -15.49 -6.07
C GLY A 9 -4.71 -14.93 -4.94
N HIS A 10 -4.52 -15.42 -3.70
CA HIS A 10 -5.41 -15.19 -2.57
C HIS A 10 -4.85 -14.29 -1.47
N ASN A 11 -3.57 -13.90 -1.53
CA ASN A 11 -2.90 -13.12 -0.49
C ASN A 11 -3.02 -11.61 -0.70
N SER A 12 -4.26 -11.13 -0.87
CA SER A 12 -4.55 -9.70 -0.80
C SER A 12 -4.95 -9.29 0.61
N TRP A 13 -4.38 -8.20 1.12
CA TRP A 13 -4.61 -7.70 2.47
C TRP A 13 -4.88 -6.20 2.44
N GLU A 14 -5.54 -5.69 3.48
CA GLU A 14 -5.80 -4.25 3.61
C GLU A 14 -4.63 -3.59 4.33
N LEU A 15 -3.96 -2.67 3.65
CA LEU A 15 -2.90 -1.84 4.19
C LEU A 15 -3.48 -0.50 4.65
N SER A 16 -3.36 -0.21 5.94
CA SER A 16 -3.66 1.12 6.50
C SER A 16 -2.43 2.01 6.39
N ILE A 17 -2.60 3.21 5.85
CA ILE A 17 -1.51 4.14 5.53
C ILE A 17 -1.85 5.49 6.14
N GLN A 18 -0.93 6.00 6.94
CA GLN A 18 -0.99 7.36 7.49
C GLN A 18 0.06 8.21 6.78
N VAL A 19 -0.38 9.26 6.12
CA VAL A 19 0.50 10.25 5.47
C VAL A 19 0.62 11.43 6.42
N GLU A 20 1.83 11.60 6.96
CA GLU A 20 2.19 12.78 7.73
C GLU A 20 2.55 13.91 6.77
N GLN A 21 1.86 15.04 6.89
CA GLN A 21 2.12 16.24 6.12
C GLN A 21 3.03 17.18 6.93
N ARG A 22 3.61 18.19 6.27
CA ARG A 22 4.41 19.22 6.96
C ARG A 22 3.53 19.99 7.95
N GLU A 23 4.16 20.57 8.98
CA GLU A 23 3.48 21.29 10.05
C GLU A 23 2.44 22.29 9.51
N GLY A 24 1.18 22.09 9.90
CA GLY A 24 0.05 22.94 9.53
C GLY A 24 -1.08 22.21 8.80
N ASP A 25 -0.79 21.11 8.11
CA ASP A 25 -1.81 20.34 7.37
C ASP A 25 -2.31 19.11 8.15
N GLU A 26 -3.62 18.86 8.09
CA GLU A 26 -4.19 17.63 8.67
C GLU A 26 -3.63 16.39 7.93
N GLY A 27 -3.11 15.43 8.69
CA GLY A 27 -2.62 14.18 8.14
C GLY A 27 -3.73 13.37 7.46
N MET A 28 -3.38 12.63 6.42
CA MET A 28 -4.34 11.82 5.66
C MET A 28 -4.25 10.34 6.04
N LYS A 29 -5.39 9.65 6.04
CA LYS A 29 -5.47 8.21 6.30
C LYS A 29 -6.12 7.48 5.13
N PHE A 30 -5.46 6.44 4.64
CA PHE A 30 -5.93 5.60 3.54
C PHE A 30 -5.99 4.14 3.95
N LYS A 31 -6.89 3.39 3.31
CA LYS A 31 -6.95 1.93 3.35
C LYS A 31 -6.90 1.41 1.92
N LEU A 32 -5.87 0.62 1.59
CA LEU A 32 -5.67 0.07 0.25
C LEU A 32 -5.64 -1.45 0.31
N ARG A 33 -6.41 -2.10 -0.57
CA ARG A 33 -6.26 -3.54 -0.81
C ARG A 33 -5.01 -3.75 -1.67
N VAL A 34 -4.00 -4.41 -1.12
CA VAL A 34 -2.73 -4.67 -1.80
C VAL A 34 -2.44 -6.16 -1.83
N LYS A 35 -1.57 -6.59 -2.74
CA LYS A 35 -1.00 -7.93 -2.79
C LYS A 35 0.47 -7.87 -2.39
N GLY A 36 1.04 -8.99 -1.95
CA GLY A 36 2.44 -9.06 -1.51
C GLY A 36 3.48 -8.83 -2.62
N ASP A 37 3.07 -8.84 -3.89
CA ASP A 37 3.92 -8.55 -5.05
C ASP A 37 3.93 -7.05 -5.44
N LEU A 38 3.12 -6.21 -4.79
CA LEU A 38 3.13 -4.77 -5.03
C LEU A 38 4.41 -4.14 -4.44
N HIS A 39 5.29 -3.66 -5.31
CA HIS A 39 6.48 -2.93 -4.88
C HIS A 39 6.12 -1.59 -4.22
N VAL A 40 6.98 -1.15 -3.30
CA VAL A 40 6.76 0.08 -2.52
C VAL A 40 6.64 1.33 -3.41
N GLY A 41 7.45 1.46 -4.47
CA GLY A 41 7.36 2.61 -5.37
C GLY A 41 5.99 2.74 -6.06
N GLY A 42 5.38 1.61 -6.43
CA GLY A 42 4.03 1.59 -7.00
C GLY A 42 2.95 1.87 -5.99
N LEU A 43 3.14 1.44 -4.73
CA LEU A 43 2.26 1.85 -3.64
C LEU A 43 2.29 3.38 -3.47
N MET A 44 3.48 3.98 -3.50
CA MET A 44 3.64 5.44 -3.41
C MET A 44 2.96 6.16 -4.58
N LEU A 45 3.13 5.69 -5.82
CA LEU A 45 2.45 6.27 -6.98
C LEU A 45 0.93 6.22 -6.82
N LYS A 46 0.39 5.08 -6.38
CA LYS A 46 -1.06 4.93 -6.08
C LYS A 46 -1.57 5.86 -4.98
N LEU A 47 -0.71 6.24 -4.04
CA LEU A 47 -1.07 7.22 -3.00
C LEU A 47 -1.11 8.63 -3.57
N VAL A 48 -0.12 9.00 -4.39
CA VAL A 48 -0.09 10.30 -5.07
C VAL A 48 -1.29 10.49 -6.00
N GLU A 49 -1.76 9.43 -6.68
CA GLU A 49 -2.98 9.49 -7.51
C GLU A 49 -4.28 9.80 -6.72
N LYS A 50 -4.27 9.68 -5.39
CA LYS A 50 -5.44 9.86 -4.53
C LYS A 50 -5.48 11.20 -3.80
N ILE A 51 -4.43 12.01 -3.94
CA ILE A 51 -4.25 13.32 -3.30
C ILE A 51 -4.23 14.37 -4.40
#